data_AF-A0A6M3XLK7-F1
#
_entry.id   AF-A0A6M3XLK7-F1
#
_cell.length_a   1.000
_cell.length_b   1.000
_cell.length_c   1.000
_cell.angle_alpha   90.00
_cell.angle_beta   90.00
_cell.angle_gamma   90.00
#
_symmetry.space_group_name_H-M   'P 1'
#
loop_
_entity.id
_entity.type
_entity.pdbx_description
1 polymer ?
#
loop_
_entity_poly.entity_id
_entity_poly.type
_entity_poly.pdbx_seq_one_letter_code
_entity_poly.pdbx_strand_id
1 'polypeptide(L)'
;MRICIVKATKHIIEMQSHATAGTLIGNAVNAGYSLDDIEEREVDEAGYEAAKVVDPQWIAEQQAIADKEAAQAAKAQAFLDNLPSWAIVDQAVTNISDLPSAKAFIRKLARVVYGLVRDN
;
A
#
# COMPACT_ATOMS: atom_id res chain seq x y z
N MET A 1 0.39 -9.91 25.50
CA MET A 1 1.51 -9.20 24.84
C MET A 1 1.74 -7.86 25.52
N ARG A 2 2.86 -7.18 25.29
CA ARG A 2 3.14 -5.86 25.86
C ARG A 2 3.41 -4.85 24.76
N ILE A 3 2.96 -3.61 24.98
CA ILE A 3 3.22 -2.48 24.10
C ILE A 3 3.78 -1.32 24.89
N CYS A 4 4.69 -0.57 24.24
CA CYS A 4 5.17 0.71 24.72
C CYS A 4 4.65 1.82 23.81
N ILE A 5 4.11 2.86 24.43
CA ILE A 5 3.48 3.98 23.74
C ILE A 5 4.00 5.30 24.26
N VAL A 6 3.97 6.33 23.42
CA VAL A 6 4.12 7.72 23.84
C VAL A 6 2.79 8.18 24.44
N LYS A 7 2.79 8.66 25.68
CA LYS A 7 1.57 9.02 26.42
C LYS A 7 0.74 10.10 25.72
N ALA A 8 1.40 11.11 25.17
CA ALA A 8 0.76 12.27 24.57
C ALA A 8 0.09 11.96 23.22
N THR A 9 0.79 11.23 22.35
CA THR A 9 0.33 10.96 20.98
C THR A 9 -0.34 9.60 20.83
N LYS A 10 -0.21 8.72 21.84
CA LYS A 10 -0.62 7.31 21.79
C LYS A 10 0.07 6.51 20.69
N HIS A 11 1.14 7.05 20.12
CA HIS A 11 1.97 6.39 19.14
C HIS A 11 2.64 5.15 19.75
N ILE A 12 2.57 4.01 19.05
CA ILE A 12 3.17 2.76 19.48
C ILE A 12 4.64 2.75 19.05
N ILE A 13 5.52 2.72 20.04
CA ILE A 13 6.97 2.66 19.84
C ILE A 13 7.38 1.22 19.51
N GLU A 14 6.87 0.26 20.29
CA GLU A 14 7.21 -1.15 20.16
C GLU A 14 6.08 -2.05 20.70
N MET A 15 5.96 -3.24 20.12
CA MET A 15 5.13 -4.34 20.62
C MET A 15 5.95 -5.62 20.68
N GLN A 16 5.85 -6.36 21.79
CA GLN A 16 6.41 -7.70 21.89
C GLN A 16 5.43 -8.68 22.53
N SER A 17 5.30 -9.88 21.95
CA SER A 17 4.39 -10.92 22.42
C SER A 17 4.84 -11.58 23.74
N HIS A 18 6.14 -11.63 24.02
CA HIS A 18 6.74 -12.37 25.14
C HIS A 18 7.66 -11.52 26.05
N ALA A 19 7.51 -10.20 26.03
CA ALA A 19 8.30 -9.33 26.90
C ALA A 19 7.87 -9.41 28.37
N THR A 20 8.82 -9.21 29.28
CA THR A 20 8.56 -8.99 30.70
C THR A 20 8.44 -7.49 31.00
N ALA A 21 7.86 -7.15 32.16
CA ALA A 21 7.68 -5.76 32.55
C ALA A 21 9.00 -4.98 32.63
N GLY A 22 9.02 -3.79 32.01
CA GLY A 22 10.19 -2.93 31.92
C GLY A 22 11.04 -3.16 30.67
N THR A 23 10.83 -4.26 29.92
CA THR A 23 11.63 -4.57 28.72
C THR A 23 11.47 -3.49 27.65
N LEU A 24 10.23 -3.16 27.28
CA LEU A 24 9.98 -2.20 26.20
C LEU A 24 10.28 -0.77 26.65
N ILE A 25 10.10 -0.45 27.94
CA ILE A 25 10.57 0.83 28.51
C ILE A 25 12.08 0.96 28.36
N GLY A 26 12.84 -0.09 28.72
CA GLY A 26 14.29 -0.10 28.58
C GLY A 26 14.74 0.10 27.13
N ASN A 27 14.08 -0.58 26.19
CA ASN A 27 14.34 -0.40 24.76
C ASN A 27 14.04 1.02 24.29
N ALA A 28 12.88 1.58 24.66
CA ALA A 28 12.49 2.93 24.29
C ALA A 28 13.45 3.98 24.87
N VAL A 29 13.87 3.84 26.14
CA VAL A 29 14.87 4.74 26.75
C VAL A 29 16.22 4.63 26.04
N ASN A 30 16.67 3.41 25.71
CA ASN A 30 17.90 3.20 24.93
C ASN A 30 17.82 3.79 23.51
N ALA A 31 16.61 3.86 22.94
CA ALA A 31 16.33 4.52 21.67
C ALA A 31 16.20 6.05 21.77
N GLY A 32 16.29 6.62 22.98
CA GLY A 32 16.31 8.06 23.22
C GLY A 32 14.97 8.67 23.68
N TYR A 33 13.95 7.86 23.98
CA TYR A 33 12.70 8.37 24.54
C TYR A 33 12.85 8.72 26.03
N SER A 34 12.17 9.80 26.45
CA SER A 34 12.08 10.16 27.87
C SER A 34 11.18 9.17 28.61
N LEU A 35 11.64 8.68 29.77
CA LEU A 35 10.87 7.78 30.64
C LEU A 35 9.53 8.41 31.06
N ASP A 36 9.49 9.73 31.22
CA ASP A 36 8.29 10.45 31.63
C ASP A 36 7.23 10.50 30.53
N ASP A 37 7.63 10.40 29.26
CA ASP A 37 6.74 10.53 28.10
C ASP A 37 6.19 9.19 27.61
N ILE A 38 6.72 8.08 28.12
CA ILE A 38 6.37 6.74 27.66
C ILE A 38 5.69 5.92 28.75
N GLU A 39 4.85 5.00 28.34
CA GLU A 39 4.26 3.99 29.22
C GLU A 39 4.27 2.63 28.54
N GLU A 40 4.37 1.59 29.37
CA GLU A 40 4.27 0.21 28.93
C GLU A 40 3.06 -0.42 29.58
N ARG A 41 2.25 -1.10 28.78
CA ARG A 41 1.04 -1.76 29.21
C ARG A 41 0.95 -3.17 28.65
N GLU A 42 0.40 -4.06 29.45
CA GLU A 42 0.03 -5.39 29.01
C GLU A 42 -1.34 -5.33 28.34
N VAL A 43 -1.44 -5.93 27.17
CA VAL A 43 -2.65 -5.97 26.36
C VAL A 43 -2.84 -7.37 25.79
N ASP A 44 -4.08 -7.70 25.49
CA ASP A 44 -4.43 -8.81 24.62
C ASP A 44 -4.42 -8.35 23.15
N GLU A 45 -4.76 -9.26 22.24
CA GLU A 45 -4.84 -8.99 20.80
C GLU A 45 -5.82 -7.85 20.51
N ALA A 46 -7.02 -7.89 21.12
CA ALA A 46 -8.04 -6.87 20.91
C ALA A 46 -7.59 -5.48 21.39
N GLY A 47 -6.92 -5.41 22.54
CA GLY A 47 -6.34 -4.17 23.06
C GLY A 47 -5.21 -3.64 22.19
N TYR A 48 -4.42 -4.51 21.56
CA TYR A 48 -3.39 -4.10 20.61
C TYR A 48 -3.99 -3.53 19.32
N GLU A 49 -5.01 -4.18 18.75
CA GLU A 49 -5.73 -3.67 17.57
C GLU A 49 -6.35 -2.29 17.86
N ALA A 50 -7.03 -2.15 19.01
CA ALA A 50 -7.59 -0.87 19.42
C ALA A 50 -6.52 0.20 19.60
N ALA A 51 -5.33 -0.15 20.11
CA ALA A 51 -4.21 0.78 20.24
C ALA A 51 -3.68 1.25 18.88
N LYS A 52 -3.53 0.34 17.90
CA LYS A 52 -3.09 0.69 16.54
C LYS A 52 -4.02 1.69 15.87
N VAL A 53 -5.33 1.51 16.03
CA VAL A 53 -6.33 2.43 15.45
C VAL A 53 -6.20 3.86 16.02
N VAL A 54 -5.69 4.01 17.25
CA VAL A 54 -5.50 5.32 17.88
C VAL A 54 -4.12 5.92 17.56
N ASP A 55 -3.16 5.09 17.15
CA ASP A 55 -1.82 5.54 16.76
C ASP A 55 -1.88 6.39 15.48
N PRO A 56 -1.53 7.69 15.55
CA PRO A 56 -1.57 8.57 14.38
C PRO A 56 -0.69 8.10 13.22
N GLN A 57 0.43 7.43 13.50
CA GLN A 57 1.30 6.93 12.44
C GLN A 57 0.64 5.78 11.69
N TRP A 58 0.05 4.82 12.42
CA TRP A 58 -0.68 3.71 11.79
C TRP A 58 -1.85 4.22 10.96
N ILE A 59 -2.62 5.20 11.47
CA ILE A 59 -3.70 5.85 10.71
C ILE A 59 -3.17 6.46 9.40
N ALA A 60 -2.06 7.21 9.47
CA ALA A 60 -1.47 7.84 8.29
C ALA A 60 -1.00 6.80 7.25
N GLU A 61 -0.41 5.70 7.71
CA GLU A 61 0.00 4.59 6.83
C GLU A 61 -1.20 3.92 6.15
N GLN A 62 -2.29 3.65 6.89
CA GLN A 62 -3.51 3.09 6.31
C GLN A 62 -4.15 4.03 5.28
N GLN A 63 -4.18 5.33 5.56
CA GLN A 63 -4.67 6.32 4.60
C GLN A 63 -3.82 6.32 3.32
N ALA A 64 -2.49 6.27 3.45
CA ALA A 64 -1.59 6.23 2.29
C ALA A 64 -1.78 4.97 1.44
N ILE A 65 -2.12 3.83 2.06
CA ILE A 65 -2.47 2.59 1.35
C ILE A 65 -3.78 2.77 0.58
N ALA A 66 -4.83 3.26 1.25
CA ALA A 66 -6.12 3.51 0.62
C ALA A 66 -6.02 4.49 -0.55
N ASP A 67 -5.22 5.56 -0.42
CA ASP A 67 -4.98 6.53 -1.48
C ASP A 67 -4.26 5.91 -2.68
N LYS A 68 -3.30 5.01 -2.44
CA LYS A 68 -2.61 4.26 -3.51
C LYS A 68 -3.57 3.32 -4.24
N GLU A 69 -4.41 2.60 -3.52
CA GLU A 69 -5.41 1.71 -4.09
C GLU A 69 -6.44 2.50 -4.91
N ALA A 70 -6.94 3.61 -4.39
CA ALA A 70 -7.83 4.51 -5.10
C ALA A 70 -7.19 5.07 -6.39
N ALA A 71 -5.91 5.46 -6.33
CA ALA A 71 -5.18 5.91 -7.50
C ALA A 71 -4.95 4.80 -8.54
N GLN A 72 -4.70 3.57 -8.12
CA GLN A 72 -4.59 2.41 -9.01
C GLN A 72 -5.95 2.09 -9.66
N ALA A 73 -7.02 2.10 -8.89
CA ALA A 73 -8.38 1.89 -9.40
C ALA A 73 -8.76 2.97 -10.43
N ALA A 74 -8.44 4.24 -10.16
CA ALA A 74 -8.66 5.33 -11.10
C ALA A 74 -7.87 5.16 -12.41
N LYS A 75 -6.61 4.70 -12.32
CA LYS A 75 -5.80 4.38 -13.52
C LYS A 75 -6.39 3.21 -14.32
N ALA A 76 -6.83 2.15 -13.63
CA ALA A 76 -7.46 1.01 -14.28
C ALA A 76 -8.76 1.43 -15.00
N GLN A 77 -9.59 2.24 -14.35
CA GLN A 77 -10.81 2.76 -14.96
C GLN A 77 -10.50 3.65 -16.17
N ALA A 78 -9.55 4.59 -16.06
CA ALA A 78 -9.14 5.43 -17.17
C ALA A 78 -8.55 4.63 -18.35
N PHE A 79 -7.87 3.51 -18.08
CA PHE A 79 -7.44 2.59 -19.13
C PHE A 79 -8.63 1.95 -19.83
N LEU A 80 -9.61 1.43 -19.08
CA LEU A 80 -10.83 0.82 -19.63
C LEU A 80 -11.64 1.81 -20.47
N ASP A 81 -11.84 3.03 -19.99
CA ASP A 81 -12.62 4.07 -20.66
C ASP A 81 -11.99 4.52 -22.01
N ASN A 82 -10.67 4.37 -22.14
CA ASN A 82 -9.93 4.72 -23.36
C ASN A 82 -9.67 3.54 -24.29
N LEU A 83 -10.22 2.35 -24.00
CA LEU A 83 -10.10 1.21 -24.91
C LEU A 83 -10.97 1.44 -26.15
N PRO A 84 -10.41 1.30 -27.37
CA PRO A 84 -11.22 1.29 -28.58
C PRO A 84 -12.19 0.11 -28.55
N SER A 85 -13.41 0.32 -29.06
CA SER A 85 -14.39 -0.76 -29.16
C SER A 85 -13.88 -1.89 -30.04
N TRP A 86 -14.39 -3.11 -29.83
CA TRP A 86 -13.98 -4.26 -30.63
C TRP A 86 -14.21 -4.05 -32.13
N ALA A 87 -15.30 -3.35 -32.51
CA ALA A 87 -15.56 -3.00 -33.91
C ALA A 87 -14.46 -2.12 -34.53
N ILE A 88 -13.91 -1.15 -33.77
CA ILE A 88 -12.80 -0.31 -34.24
C ILE A 88 -11.53 -1.15 -34.40
N VAL A 89 -11.28 -2.08 -33.48
CA VAL A 89 -10.11 -2.97 -33.55
C VAL A 89 -10.24 -3.93 -34.73
N ASP A 90 -11.39 -4.59 -34.89
CA ASP A 90 -11.68 -5.54 -35.95
C ASP A 90 -11.58 -4.88 -37.33
N GLN A 91 -12.09 -3.65 -37.46
CA GLN A 91 -11.94 -2.88 -38.69
C GLN A 91 -10.48 -2.48 -38.96
N ALA A 92 -9.72 -2.10 -37.93
CA ALA A 92 -8.29 -1.82 -38.08
C ALA A 92 -7.49 -3.05 -38.54
N VAL A 93 -7.87 -4.25 -38.09
CA VAL A 93 -7.27 -5.53 -38.53
C VAL A 93 -7.68 -5.86 -39.96
N THR A 94 -8.97 -5.74 -40.28
CA THR A 94 -9.52 -6.02 -41.61
C THR A 94 -8.94 -5.12 -42.70
N ASN A 95 -8.64 -3.86 -42.35
CA ASN A 95 -8.07 -2.89 -43.29
C ASN A 95 -6.56 -3.08 -43.54
N ILE A 96 -5.90 -4.03 -42.87
CA ILE A 96 -4.49 -4.33 -43.12
C ILE A 96 -4.36 -4.97 -44.50
N SER A 97 -3.78 -4.22 -45.43
CA SER A 97 -3.61 -4.64 -46.83
C SER A 97 -2.14 -4.74 -47.24
N ASP A 98 -1.21 -4.41 -46.34
CA ASP A 98 0.22 -4.41 -46.63
C ASP A 98 1.06 -4.85 -45.41
N LEU A 99 2.24 -5.39 -45.72
CA LEU A 99 3.19 -5.90 -44.72
C LEU A 99 3.71 -4.82 -43.74
N PRO A 100 4.02 -3.58 -44.17
CA PRO A 100 4.31 -2.48 -43.25
C PRO A 100 3.22 -2.21 -42.20
N SER A 101 1.96 -2.13 -42.62
CA SER A 101 0.78 -1.92 -41.76
C SER A 101 0.60 -3.07 -40.78
N ALA A 102 0.76 -4.32 -41.23
CA ALA A 102 0.73 -5.50 -40.37
C ALA A 102 1.82 -5.45 -39.27
N LYS A 103 3.05 -5.09 -39.63
CA LYS A 103 4.17 -4.95 -38.68
C LYS A 103 3.92 -3.85 -37.65
N ALA A 104 3.31 -2.74 -38.07
CA ALA A 104 2.99 -1.63 -37.18
C ALA A 104 1.94 -2.03 -36.14
N PHE A 105 0.90 -2.77 -36.55
CA PHE A 105 -0.12 -3.29 -35.65
C PHE A 105 0.46 -4.23 -34.59
N ILE A 106 1.26 -5.23 -35.01
CA ILE A 106 1.92 -6.18 -34.09
C ILE A 106 2.82 -5.46 -33.09
N ARG A 107 3.59 -4.45 -33.52
CA ARG A 107 4.43 -3.65 -32.62
C ARG A 107 3.62 -2.89 -31.56
N LYS A 108 2.46 -2.34 -31.94
CA LYS A 108 1.56 -1.68 -30.98
C LYS A 108 1.05 -2.68 -29.95
N LEU A 109 0.56 -3.84 -30.38
CA LEU A 109 0.10 -4.90 -29.50
C LEU A 109 1.20 -5.37 -28.53
N ALA A 110 2.41 -5.62 -29.03
CA ALA A 110 3.55 -6.04 -28.22
C ALA A 110 3.94 -5.00 -27.15
N ARG A 111 3.84 -3.70 -27.45
CA ARG A 111 4.10 -2.63 -26.47
C ARG A 111 3.06 -2.61 -25.34
N VAL A 112 1.79 -2.80 -25.67
CA VAL A 112 0.71 -2.85 -24.67
C VAL A 112 0.91 -4.05 -23.75
N VAL A 113 1.16 -5.24 -24.31
CA VAL A 113 1.44 -6.46 -23.52
C VAL A 113 2.66 -6.28 -22.63
N TYR A 114 3.75 -5.70 -23.15
CA TYR A 114 4.95 -5.41 -22.34
C TYR A 114 4.67 -4.43 -21.19
N GLY A 115 3.90 -3.36 -21.43
CA GLY A 115 3.49 -2.42 -20.39
C GLY A 115 2.67 -3.08 -19.29
N LEU A 116 1.68 -3.89 -19.67
CA LEU A 116 0.86 -4.66 -18.72
C LEU A 116 1.70 -5.64 -17.89
N VAL A 117 2.71 -6.29 -18.47
CA VAL A 117 3.60 -7.20 -17.72
C VAL A 117 4.57 -6.45 -16.82
N ARG A 118 5.03 -5.26 -17.20
CA ARG A 118 5.97 -4.46 -16.39
C ARG A 118 5.30 -3.79 -15.20
N ASP A 119 4.04 -3.38 -15.37
CA ASP A 119 3.30 -2.64 -14.36
C ASP A 119 2.52 -3.57 -13.39
N ASN A 120 2.52 -4.89 -13.63
CA ASN A 120 2.09 -5.96 -12.70
C ASN A 120 3.30 -6.56 -11.97
#